data_AF-A0A3D4NQB2-F1
#
_entry.id   AF-A0A3D4NQB2-F1
#
_cell.length_a   1.000
_cell.length_b   1.000
_cell.length_c   1.000
_cell.angle_alpha   90.00
_cell.angle_beta   90.00
_cell.angle_gamma   90.00
#
_symmetry.space_group_name_H-M   'P 1'
#
loop_
_entity.id
_entity.type
_entity.pdbx_description
1 polymer ?
#
loop_
_entity_poly.entity_id
_entity_poly.type
_entity_poly.pdbx_seq_one_letter_code
_entity_poly.pdbx_strand_id
1 'polypeptide(L)'
;MMATPAKTLETLAEEIQSGHATDANAAKLASTYLAEAKAMKKQAHEFCSEGYLLQRPRASNIEYLLDNGVVEITLVTSRVPLKAGDFLTEYAVHDKNQIENEKPDDENALWYAHFHYASVDAPISPPEFAHLKTKAERKFTRRELFEQNKKAPRAVINLDKEKIPLPLAEKLFLKVKKKQEAN
;
A
#
# COMPACT_ATOMS: atom_id res chain seq x y z
N MET A 1 -2.98 16.71 6.91
CA MET A 1 -3.17 18.12 7.30
C MET A 1 -3.33 19.08 6.12
N MET A 2 -3.03 18.71 4.87
CA MET A 2 -3.18 19.60 3.70
C MET A 2 -4.47 19.42 2.88
N ALA A 3 -5.32 18.44 3.21
CA ALA A 3 -6.59 18.24 2.51
C ALA A 3 -7.63 19.34 2.82
N THR A 4 -7.63 19.88 4.05
CA THR A 4 -8.59 20.91 4.46
C THR A 4 -8.34 22.25 3.78
N PRO A 5 -7.10 22.80 3.74
CA PRO A 5 -6.86 24.07 3.06
C PRO A 5 -7.08 23.99 1.54
N ALA A 6 -6.72 22.88 0.89
CA ALA A 6 -7.00 22.67 -0.54
C ALA A 6 -8.50 22.68 -0.83
N LYS A 7 -9.30 22.03 0.02
CA LYS A 7 -10.77 22.05 -0.11
C LYS A 7 -11.34 23.47 0.07
N THR A 8 -10.79 24.25 1.01
CA THR A 8 -11.18 25.66 1.17
C THR A 8 -10.94 26.47 -0.10
N LEU A 9 -9.78 26.30 -0.76
CA LEU A 9 -9.47 27.01 -2.01
C LEU A 9 -10.41 26.60 -3.15
N GLU A 10 -10.80 25.33 -3.23
CA GLU A 10 -11.78 24.85 -4.21
C GLU A 10 -13.15 25.49 -3.98
N THR A 11 -13.65 25.47 -2.74
CA THR A 11 -14.93 26.10 -2.40
C THR A 11 -14.92 27.60 -2.68
N LEU A 12 -13.84 28.31 -2.36
CA LEU A 12 -13.71 29.74 -2.69
C LEU A 12 -13.70 29.99 -4.20
N ALA A 13 -13.06 29.13 -4.98
CA ALA A 13 -13.06 29.24 -6.44
C ALA A 13 -14.47 29.06 -7.02
N GLU A 14 -15.23 28.09 -6.50
CA GLU A 14 -16.64 27.84 -6.88
C GLU A 14 -17.54 29.04 -6.54
N GLU A 15 -17.35 29.64 -5.36
CA GLU A 15 -18.08 30.85 -4.94
C GLU A 15 -17.76 32.05 -5.84
N ILE A 16 -16.48 32.28 -6.17
CA ILE A 16 -16.05 33.36 -7.07
C ILE A 16 -16.66 33.18 -8.47
N GLN A 17 -16.60 31.95 -9.01
CA GLN A 17 -17.17 31.65 -10.33
C GLN A 17 -18.69 31.88 -10.36
N SER A 18 -19.38 31.51 -9.29
CA SER A 18 -20.83 31.64 -9.19
C SER A 18 -21.28 33.10 -9.00
N GLY A 19 -20.56 33.88 -8.17
CA GLY A 19 -20.89 35.27 -7.85
C GLY A 19 -20.45 36.30 -8.90
N HIS A 20 -19.45 35.96 -9.72
CA HIS A 20 -18.79 36.90 -10.63
C HIS A 20 -18.55 36.31 -12.03
N ALA A 21 -19.52 35.53 -12.54
CA ALA A 21 -19.37 34.73 -13.77
C ALA A 21 -18.95 35.53 -15.03
N THR A 22 -19.23 36.83 -15.10
CA THR A 22 -18.89 37.69 -16.25
C THR A 22 -17.63 38.53 -16.03
N ASP A 23 -16.99 38.47 -14.86
CA ASP A 23 -15.78 39.23 -14.54
C ASP A 23 -14.53 38.40 -14.88
N ALA A 24 -13.75 38.89 -15.85
CA ALA A 24 -12.53 38.22 -16.31
C ALA A 24 -11.44 38.13 -15.23
N ASN A 25 -11.34 39.12 -14.33
CA ASN A 25 -10.39 39.07 -13.21
C ASN A 25 -10.84 38.05 -12.16
N ALA A 26 -12.14 37.96 -11.90
CA ALA A 26 -12.69 36.93 -11.00
C ALA A 26 -12.46 35.52 -11.54
N ALA A 27 -12.68 35.30 -12.85
CA ALA A 27 -12.39 34.03 -13.50
C ALA A 27 -10.91 33.65 -13.39
N LYS A 28 -10.00 34.61 -13.57
CA LYS A 28 -8.56 34.38 -13.40
C LYS A 28 -8.20 34.01 -11.96
N LEU A 29 -8.77 34.70 -10.97
CA LEU A 29 -8.53 34.40 -9.55
C LEU A 29 -9.01 33.00 -9.17
N ALA A 30 -10.22 32.62 -9.58
CA ALA A 30 -10.75 31.28 -9.34
C ALA A 30 -9.87 30.20 -9.98
N SER A 31 -9.38 30.43 -11.21
CA SER A 31 -8.44 29.52 -11.87
C SER A 31 -7.12 29.37 -11.08
N THR A 32 -6.61 30.45 -10.49
CA THR A 32 -5.42 30.39 -9.64
C THR A 32 -5.67 29.53 -8.40
N TYR A 33 -6.79 29.73 -7.70
CA TYR A 33 -7.13 28.93 -6.52
C TYR A 33 -7.31 27.45 -6.83
N LEU A 34 -7.93 27.11 -7.96
CA LEU A 34 -8.03 25.71 -8.40
C LEU A 34 -6.64 25.11 -8.70
N ALA A 35 -5.75 25.87 -9.34
CA ALA A 35 -4.39 25.42 -9.61
C ALA A 35 -3.59 25.19 -8.31
N GLU A 36 -3.69 26.10 -7.35
CA GLU A 36 -3.05 25.99 -6.04
C GLU A 36 -3.61 24.82 -5.22
N ALA A 37 -4.93 24.63 -5.19
CA ALA A 37 -5.56 23.50 -4.53
C ALA A 37 -5.08 22.17 -5.11
N LYS A 38 -4.99 22.07 -6.44
CA LYS A 38 -4.47 20.89 -7.13
C LYS A 38 -3.00 20.63 -6.77
N ALA A 39 -2.16 21.68 -6.78
CA ALA A 39 -0.76 21.56 -6.41
C ALA A 39 -0.58 21.09 -4.95
N MET A 40 -1.37 21.66 -4.03
CA MET A 40 -1.33 21.29 -2.61
C MET A 40 -1.78 19.84 -2.37
N LYS A 41 -2.84 19.38 -3.05
CA LYS A 41 -3.26 17.97 -2.99
C LYS A 41 -2.17 17.04 -3.51
N LYS A 42 -1.55 17.40 -4.63
CA LYS A 42 -0.42 16.64 -5.19
C LYS A 42 0.73 16.51 -4.18
N GLN A 43 1.18 17.62 -3.59
CA GLN A 43 2.23 17.60 -2.56
C GLN A 43 1.83 16.79 -1.33
N ALA A 44 0.57 16.88 -0.89
CA ALA A 44 0.07 16.09 0.23
C ALA A 44 0.16 14.59 -0.05
N HIS A 45 -0.21 14.17 -1.28
CA HIS A 45 -0.14 12.77 -1.70
C HIS A 45 1.31 12.29 -1.77
N GLU A 46 2.22 13.10 -2.33
CA GLU A 46 3.65 12.80 -2.41
C GLU A 46 4.24 12.60 -1.01
N PHE A 47 4.09 13.56 -0.09
CA PHE A 47 4.62 13.45 1.26
C PHE A 47 4.01 12.31 2.07
N CYS A 48 2.70 12.07 1.95
CA CYS A 48 2.07 10.93 2.62
C CYS A 48 2.62 9.60 2.10
N SER A 49 2.79 9.49 0.78
CA SER A 49 3.33 8.29 0.15
C SER A 49 4.77 8.03 0.55
N GLU A 50 5.64 9.04 0.47
CA GLU A 50 7.03 8.97 0.96
C GLU A 50 7.08 8.54 2.42
N GLY A 51 6.27 9.15 3.27
CA GLY A 51 6.19 8.83 4.70
C GLY A 51 5.75 7.40 4.97
N TYR A 52 4.87 6.82 4.14
CA TYR A 52 4.46 5.41 4.26
C TYR A 52 5.51 4.43 3.74
N LEU A 53 6.23 4.77 2.66
CA LEU A 53 7.32 3.96 2.13
C LEU A 53 8.49 3.82 3.13
N LEU A 54 8.69 4.82 4.00
CA LEU A 54 9.70 4.78 5.07
C LEU A 54 9.26 4.00 6.32
N GLN A 55 8.00 3.59 6.40
CA GLN A 55 7.47 2.84 7.54
C GLN A 55 7.49 1.34 7.29
N ARG A 56 7.42 0.56 8.38
CA ARG A 56 7.11 -0.87 8.28
C ARG A 56 5.74 -1.08 7.61
N PRO A 57 5.56 -2.20 6.90
CA PRO A 57 4.33 -2.44 6.16
C PRO A 57 3.13 -2.51 7.10
N ARG A 58 2.05 -1.84 6.71
CA ARG A 58 0.72 -1.95 7.31
C ARG A 58 -0.30 -2.02 6.20
N ALA A 59 -1.34 -2.85 6.37
CA ALA A 59 -2.35 -3.04 5.35
C ALA A 59 -3.04 -1.72 4.94
N SER A 60 -3.31 -0.82 5.88
CA SER A 60 -3.89 0.51 5.59
C SER A 60 -2.95 1.44 4.82
N ASN A 61 -1.63 1.35 5.05
CA ASN A 61 -0.65 2.14 4.32
C ASN A 61 -0.54 1.62 2.88
N ILE A 62 -0.54 0.29 2.72
CA ILE A 62 -0.54 -0.35 1.39
C ILE A 62 -1.81 0.01 0.63
N GLU A 63 -2.98 -0.01 1.29
CA GLU A 63 -4.24 0.45 0.70
C GLU A 63 -4.11 1.88 0.17
N TYR A 64 -3.62 2.82 0.99
CA TYR A 64 -3.42 4.20 0.55
C TYR A 64 -2.46 4.31 -0.63
N LEU A 65 -1.32 3.62 -0.58
CA LEU A 65 -0.31 3.65 -1.64
C LEU A 65 -0.86 3.05 -2.95
N LEU A 66 -1.66 1.98 -2.87
CA LEU A 66 -2.29 1.35 -4.03
C LEU A 66 -3.37 2.25 -4.63
N ASP A 67 -4.25 2.80 -3.79
CA ASP A 67 -5.33 3.71 -4.21
C ASP A 67 -4.77 5.01 -4.85
N ASN A 68 -3.54 5.40 -4.51
CA ASN A 68 -2.83 6.53 -5.12
C ASN A 68 -1.82 6.13 -6.22
N GLY A 69 -1.80 4.86 -6.64
CA GLY A 69 -0.99 4.39 -7.77
C GLY A 69 0.52 4.42 -7.54
N VAL A 70 0.98 4.36 -6.28
CA VAL A 70 2.40 4.37 -5.90
C VAL A 70 2.98 2.96 -5.91
N VAL A 71 2.16 1.96 -5.54
CA VAL A 71 2.57 0.55 -5.52
C VAL A 71 1.66 -0.31 -6.40
N GLU A 72 2.15 -1.47 -6.79
CA GLU A 72 1.33 -2.54 -7.37
C GLU A 72 1.51 -3.85 -6.60
N ILE A 73 0.52 -4.75 -6.70
CA ILE A 73 0.52 -6.04 -5.99
C ILE A 73 0.50 -7.17 -7.02
N THR A 74 1.41 -8.12 -6.86
CA THR A 74 1.46 -9.33 -7.68
C THR A 74 1.36 -10.60 -6.83
N LEU A 75 0.82 -11.67 -7.41
CA LEU A 75 0.85 -12.99 -6.80
C LEU A 75 2.19 -13.67 -7.13
N VAL A 76 2.98 -13.99 -6.11
CA VAL A 76 4.28 -14.66 -6.25
C VAL A 76 4.10 -16.16 -6.33
N THR A 77 3.40 -16.73 -5.33
CA THR A 77 3.10 -18.16 -5.29
C THR A 77 1.80 -18.43 -4.54
N SER A 78 1.17 -19.57 -4.82
CA SER A 78 -0.11 -19.95 -4.23
C SER A 78 -0.05 -21.38 -3.69
N ARG A 79 -0.57 -21.56 -2.47
CA ARG A 79 -0.72 -22.85 -1.79
C ARG A 79 0.55 -23.72 -1.79
N VAL A 80 1.71 -23.14 -1.47
CA VAL A 80 2.95 -23.90 -1.29
C VAL A 80 2.99 -24.52 0.11
N PRO A 81 3.26 -25.83 0.26
CA PRO A 81 3.34 -26.46 1.57
C PRO A 81 4.55 -25.97 2.36
N LEU A 82 4.36 -25.70 3.65
CA LEU A 82 5.40 -25.34 4.59
C LEU A 82 5.76 -26.53 5.49
N LYS A 83 6.96 -26.47 6.09
CA LYS A 83 7.43 -27.51 7.04
C LYS A 83 6.54 -27.63 8.29
N ALA A 84 5.79 -26.60 8.63
CA ALA A 84 4.87 -26.60 9.76
C ALA A 84 3.54 -27.34 9.45
N GLY A 85 3.31 -27.75 8.20
CA GLY A 85 2.14 -28.52 7.77
C GLY A 85 1.02 -27.69 7.14
N ASP A 86 1.13 -26.35 7.18
CA ASP A 86 0.22 -25.41 6.53
C ASP A 86 0.66 -25.05 5.11
N PHE A 87 -0.17 -24.29 4.40
CA PHE A 87 0.05 -23.87 3.02
C PHE A 87 0.14 -22.34 2.92
N LEU A 88 1.15 -21.85 2.21
CA LEU A 88 1.43 -20.42 2.03
C LEU A 88 1.00 -19.94 0.65
N THR A 89 0.29 -18.82 0.62
CA THR A 89 0.15 -17.97 -0.57
C THR A 89 0.91 -16.67 -0.30
N GLU A 90 1.81 -16.29 -1.20
CA GLU A 90 2.65 -15.09 -1.07
C GLU A 90 2.33 -14.10 -2.18
N TYR A 91 2.13 -12.84 -1.79
CA TYR A 91 2.05 -11.70 -2.70
C TYR A 91 3.23 -10.77 -2.46
N ALA A 92 3.65 -10.06 -3.49
CA ALA A 92 4.65 -9.01 -3.41
C ALA A 92 3.98 -7.64 -3.64
N VAL A 93 4.43 -6.64 -2.88
CA VAL A 93 4.05 -5.24 -3.05
C VAL A 93 5.25 -4.52 -3.62
N HIS A 94 5.13 -4.05 -4.86
CA HIS A 94 6.22 -3.43 -5.62
C HIS A 94 6.09 -1.92 -5.66
N ASP A 95 7.21 -1.22 -5.59
CA ASP A 95 7.29 0.20 -5.88
C ASP A 95 7.22 0.42 -7.40
N LYS A 96 6.18 1.12 -7.88
CA LYS A 96 6.01 1.37 -9.31
C LYS A 96 7.11 2.25 -9.89
N ASN A 97 7.69 3.16 -9.10
CA ASN A 97 8.84 3.94 -9.56
C ASN A 97 10.05 3.04 -9.83
N GLN A 98 10.27 1.99 -9.03
CA GLN A 98 11.37 1.05 -9.26
C GLN A 98 11.10 0.17 -10.49
N ILE A 99 9.84 -0.20 -10.75
CA ILE A 99 9.44 -0.90 -11.98
C ILE A 99 9.71 -0.02 -13.22
N GLU A 100 9.34 1.26 -13.18
CA GLU A 100 9.58 2.21 -14.27
C GLU A 100 11.07 2.45 -14.53
N ASN A 101 11.90 2.30 -13.50
CA ASN A 101 13.37 2.32 -13.61
C ASN A 101 13.98 0.94 -13.97
N GLU A 102 13.17 0.02 -14.49
CA GLU A 102 13.56 -1.32 -14.97
C GLU A 102 14.32 -2.15 -13.92
N LYS A 103 14.03 -1.93 -12.63
CA LYS A 103 14.63 -2.72 -11.56
C LYS A 103 14.11 -4.16 -11.58
N PRO A 104 14.97 -5.16 -11.29
CA PRO A 104 14.56 -6.54 -11.11
C PRO A 104 13.39 -6.67 -10.11
N ASP A 105 12.56 -7.70 -10.29
CA ASP A 105 11.36 -7.96 -9.48
C ASP A 105 11.66 -8.05 -7.96
N ASP A 106 12.79 -8.66 -7.60
CA ASP A 106 13.18 -8.76 -6.21
C ASP A 106 13.69 -7.43 -5.65
N GLU A 107 14.28 -6.55 -6.48
CA GLU A 107 14.72 -5.20 -6.12
C GLU A 107 13.56 -4.22 -5.97
N ASN A 108 12.54 -4.31 -6.83
CA ASN A 108 11.38 -3.42 -6.77
C ASN A 108 10.32 -3.87 -5.75
N ALA A 109 10.36 -5.11 -5.24
CA ALA A 109 9.51 -5.59 -4.16
C ALA A 109 9.89 -4.99 -2.78
N LEU A 110 9.03 -4.13 -2.25
CA LEU A 110 9.18 -3.49 -0.93
C LEU A 110 8.85 -4.45 0.20
N TRP A 111 7.71 -5.11 0.09
CA TRP A 111 7.10 -5.92 1.13
C TRP A 111 6.42 -7.16 0.55
N TYR A 112 6.16 -8.14 1.42
CA TYR A 112 5.51 -9.39 1.07
C TYR A 112 4.31 -9.64 1.98
N ALA A 113 3.20 -10.11 1.41
CA ALA A 113 2.03 -10.51 2.17
C ALA A 113 1.92 -12.04 2.18
N HIS A 114 1.88 -12.63 3.38
CA HIS A 114 1.84 -14.07 3.63
C HIS A 114 0.46 -14.47 4.12
N PHE A 115 -0.17 -15.41 3.42
CA PHE A 115 -1.48 -15.94 3.74
C PHE A 115 -1.38 -17.44 3.99
N HIS A 116 -1.80 -17.86 5.18
CA HIS A 116 -1.73 -19.23 5.67
C HIS A 116 -3.07 -19.94 5.56
N TYR A 117 -3.05 -21.21 5.15
CA TYR A 117 -4.22 -22.06 4.94
C TYR A 117 -3.96 -23.49 5.44
N ALA A 118 -5.00 -24.14 5.93
CA ALA A 118 -4.94 -25.51 6.44
C ALA A 118 -4.62 -26.56 5.36
N SER A 119 -5.03 -26.31 4.10
CA SER A 119 -4.85 -27.26 2.99
C SER A 119 -4.73 -26.54 1.65
N VAL A 120 -4.29 -27.28 0.62
CA VAL A 120 -4.22 -26.80 -0.77
C VAL A 120 -5.59 -26.38 -1.30
N ASP A 121 -6.65 -27.15 -0.99
CA ASP A 121 -8.02 -26.94 -1.47
C ASP A 121 -8.87 -26.05 -0.55
N ALA A 122 -8.29 -25.50 0.52
CA ALA A 122 -9.00 -24.60 1.41
C ALA A 122 -9.55 -23.39 0.64
N PRO A 123 -10.74 -22.85 1.01
CA PRO A 123 -11.27 -21.64 0.42
C PRO A 123 -10.26 -20.48 0.43
N ILE A 124 -10.32 -19.61 -0.58
CA ILE A 124 -9.42 -18.43 -0.67
C ILE A 124 -9.70 -17.44 0.47
N SER A 125 -10.96 -17.31 0.90
CA SER A 125 -11.34 -16.49 2.04
C SER A 125 -12.24 -17.28 3.01
N PRO A 126 -12.06 -17.14 4.33
CA PRO A 126 -10.94 -16.44 4.98
C PRO A 126 -9.66 -17.31 5.01
N PRO A 127 -8.46 -16.71 4.91
CA PRO A 127 -7.24 -17.39 5.35
C PRO A 127 -7.26 -17.62 6.86
N GLU A 128 -6.52 -18.62 7.35
CA GLU A 128 -6.36 -18.83 8.79
C GLU A 128 -5.57 -17.70 9.44
N PHE A 129 -4.55 -17.21 8.73
CA PHE A 129 -3.75 -16.08 9.16
C PHE A 129 -3.15 -15.32 7.98
N ALA A 130 -3.13 -13.99 8.06
CA ALA A 130 -2.54 -13.13 7.03
C ALA A 130 -1.68 -12.05 7.69
N HIS A 131 -0.44 -11.89 7.22
CA HIS A 131 0.51 -10.89 7.75
C HIS A 131 1.45 -10.37 6.67
N LEU A 132 2.11 -9.24 6.97
CA LEU A 132 3.08 -8.58 6.11
C LEU A 132 4.50 -8.82 6.61
N LYS A 133 5.46 -8.81 5.70
CA LYS A 133 6.89 -8.88 5.98
C LYS A 133 7.66 -7.86 5.17
N THR A 134 8.75 -7.35 5.73
CA THR A 134 9.75 -6.63 4.94
C THR A 134 10.57 -7.59 4.07
N LYS A 135 11.24 -7.05 3.04
CA LYS A 135 12.18 -7.84 2.21
C LYS A 135 13.22 -8.61 3.03
N ALA A 136 13.77 -7.99 4.07
CA ALA A 136 14.77 -8.62 4.96
C ALA A 136 14.18 -9.78 5.79
N GLU A 137 12.88 -9.73 6.09
CA GLU A 137 12.20 -10.69 6.96
C GLU A 137 11.51 -11.82 6.21
N ARG A 138 11.29 -11.66 4.89
CA ARG A 138 10.56 -12.57 4.00
C ARG A 138 10.83 -14.05 4.32
N LYS A 139 12.11 -14.41 4.43
CA LYS A 139 12.58 -15.80 4.57
C LYS A 139 12.63 -16.34 6.00
N PHE A 140 12.37 -15.52 7.01
CA PHE A 140 12.43 -15.94 8.41
C PHE A 140 11.05 -16.25 8.97
N THR A 141 10.95 -17.29 9.80
CA THR A 141 9.76 -17.58 10.58
C THR A 141 9.57 -16.54 11.69
N ARG A 142 8.35 -16.40 12.21
CA ARG A 142 8.08 -15.49 13.34
C ARG A 142 8.94 -15.81 14.57
N ARG A 143 9.21 -17.10 14.82
CA ARG A 143 10.09 -17.55 15.91
C ARG A 143 11.53 -17.09 15.69
N GLU A 144 12.06 -17.24 14.47
CA GLU A 144 13.42 -16.77 14.15
C GLU A 144 13.53 -15.25 14.28
N LEU A 145 12.53 -14.51 13.79
CA LEU A 145 12.48 -13.05 13.95
C LEU A 145 12.42 -12.65 15.42
N PHE A 146 11.62 -13.34 16.24
CA PHE A 146 11.57 -13.10 17.68
C PHE A 146 12.95 -13.33 18.32
N GLU A 147 13.61 -14.46 18.02
CA GLU A 147 14.93 -14.78 18.58
C GLU A 147 16.00 -13.77 18.17
N GLN A 148 15.99 -13.30 16.92
CA GLN A 148 16.89 -12.25 16.44
C GLN A 148 16.63 -10.92 17.15
N ASN A 149 15.37 -10.62 17.47
CA ASN A 149 14.96 -9.32 18.02
C ASN A 149 14.71 -9.33 19.53
N LYS A 150 14.95 -10.43 20.24
CA LYS A 150 14.61 -10.58 21.68
C LYS A 150 15.24 -9.53 22.60
N LYS A 151 16.36 -8.92 22.19
CA LYS A 151 17.03 -7.83 22.94
C LYS A 151 16.57 -6.43 22.53
N ALA A 152 15.68 -6.33 21.54
CA ALA A 152 15.15 -5.08 20.98
C ALA A 152 13.61 -5.05 21.11
N PRO A 153 13.06 -4.59 22.26
CA PRO A 153 11.63 -4.64 22.55
C PRO A 153 10.74 -4.00 21.48
N ARG A 154 11.20 -2.91 20.85
CA ARG A 154 10.46 -2.25 19.75
C ARG A 154 10.34 -3.13 18.50
N ALA A 155 11.37 -3.92 18.18
CA ALA A 155 11.33 -4.80 17.02
C ALA A 155 10.38 -5.98 17.25
N VAL A 156 10.30 -6.49 18.49
CA VAL A 156 9.32 -7.52 18.88
C VAL A 156 7.88 -7.01 18.76
N ILE A 157 7.58 -5.81 19.28
CA ILE A 157 6.24 -5.19 19.19
C ILE A 157 5.78 -4.99 17.74
N ASN A 158 6.71 -4.76 16.81
CA ASN A 158 6.36 -4.53 15.42
C ASN A 158 5.82 -5.78 14.71
N LEU A 159 6.26 -6.98 15.11
CA LEU A 159 5.79 -8.25 14.54
C LEU A 159 4.28 -8.47 14.73
N ASP A 160 3.68 -7.87 15.76
CA ASP A 160 2.23 -7.98 16.01
C ASP A 160 1.39 -7.01 15.16
N LYS A 161 2.01 -5.93 14.67
CA LYS A 161 1.34 -4.87 13.89
C LYS A 161 1.23 -5.19 12.39
N GLU A 162 1.77 -6.33 11.98
CA GLU A 162 1.84 -6.77 10.59
C GLU A 162 0.63 -7.59 10.14
N LYS A 163 -0.32 -7.89 11.04
CA LYS A 163 -1.54 -8.61 10.70
C LYS A 163 -2.36 -7.84 9.66
N ILE A 164 -2.86 -8.56 8.65
CA ILE A 164 -3.77 -8.04 7.63
C ILE A 164 -5.21 -8.35 8.07
N PRO A 165 -6.06 -7.35 8.36
CA PRO A 165 -7.48 -7.56 8.63
C PRO A 165 -8.18 -8.15 7.41
N LEU A 166 -9.16 -9.05 7.63
CA LEU A 166 -9.87 -9.76 6.55
C LEU A 166 -10.42 -8.82 5.45
N PRO A 167 -11.08 -7.67 5.77
CA PRO A 167 -11.59 -6.78 4.72
C PRO A 167 -10.48 -6.24 3.80
N LEU A 168 -9.31 -5.92 4.35
CA LEU A 168 -8.17 -5.46 3.55
C LEU A 168 -7.50 -6.63 2.81
N ALA A 169 -7.52 -7.81 3.38
CA ALA A 169 -7.04 -9.03 2.73
C ALA A 169 -7.84 -9.28 1.43
N GLU A 170 -9.17 -9.23 1.53
CA GLU A 170 -10.10 -9.39 0.40
C GLU A 170 -10.05 -8.25 -0.61
N LYS A 171 -9.91 -7.00 -0.14
CA LYS A 171 -9.81 -5.82 -1.01
C LYS A 171 -8.50 -5.84 -1.81
N LEU A 172 -7.37 -6.07 -1.16
CA LEU A 172 -6.05 -5.79 -1.71
C LEU A 172 -5.39 -7.00 -2.38
N PHE A 173 -5.58 -8.21 -1.85
CA PHE A 173 -4.74 -9.36 -2.21
C PHE A 173 -5.52 -10.51 -2.84
N LEU A 174 -6.63 -10.95 -2.23
CA LEU A 174 -7.28 -12.22 -2.60
C LEU A 174 -7.92 -12.23 -4.00
N LYS A 175 -8.00 -11.08 -4.68
CA LYS A 175 -8.47 -10.95 -6.06
C LYS A 175 -7.33 -10.85 -7.08
N VAL A 176 -6.09 -10.73 -6.62
CA VAL A 176 -4.90 -10.62 -7.48
C VAL A 176 -4.57 -11.98 -8.07
N LYS A 177 -4.48 -12.04 -9.40
CA LYS A 177 -4.10 -13.25 -10.15
C LYS A 177 -2.63 -13.18 -10.53
N LYS A 178 -2.01 -14.34 -10.76
CA LYS A 178 -0.63 -14.39 -11.29
C LYS A 178 -0.61 -13.68 -12.66
N LYS A 179 0.33 -12.75 -12.84
CA LYS A 179 0.59 -12.13 -14.14
C LYS A 179 0.97 -13.25 -15.11
N GLN A 180 0.32 -13.34 -16.26
CA GLN A 180 0.71 -14.32 -17.27
C GLN A 180 2.12 -13.97 -17.73
N GLU A 181 3.05 -14.92 -17.63
CA GLU A 181 4.38 -14.76 -18.19
C GLU A 181 4.21 -14.70 -19.72
N ALA A 182 4.69 -13.63 -20.35
CA ALA A 182 4.69 -13.54 -21.81
C ALA A 182 5.64 -14.63 -22.33
N ASN A 183 5.11 -15.55 -23.13
CA ASN A 183 5.88 -16.57 -23.85
C ASN A 183 6.83 -15.93 -24.87
#